data_AF-A0AB39Q189-F1
#
_entry.id   AF-A0AB39Q189-F1
#
_cell.length_a   1.000
_cell.length_b   1.000
_cell.length_c   1.000
_cell.angle_alpha   90.00
_cell.angle_beta   90.00
_cell.angle_gamma   90.00
#
_symmetry.space_group_name_H-M   'P 1'
#
loop_
_entity.id
_entity.type
_entity.pdbx_description
1 polymer ?
#
loop_
_entity_poly.entity_id
_entity_poly.type
_entity_poly.pdbx_seq_one_letter_code
_entity_poly.pdbx_strand_id
1 'polypeptide(L)'
;MSDTSSSWASRLAAAWERAESTVTRLFLFGVFVVGLVAQFVKPVGDALQDKVYLGGALLTVVGYVLYAEVQRLNAGHSAQRVTEAELQAVVEELKSGVQRLNDVLCPSGVLPTKLEAQFQEVLEKGGEVRLSVLGFTGETFADPLVQRILPQLTPGVARTIQLRVLVPDFTKEIEVPGRVGADGKADDAPRFRESLVGQIENHERRLKDQARRMESNDRGRLSVEFRVLHMSPSLKLYFINDDVVYEGIYDKIEKVEPNGSGGQLLDPQGYDSLLTRWASNGGDEARKIIDRRRELFDTLWDSARAFTTEMPGTAPVRPEVS
;
A
#
# COMPACT_ATOMS: atom_id res chain seq x y z
N MET A 1 -7.80 -13.54 63.02
CA MET A 1 -6.64 -13.02 63.78
C MET A 1 -5.57 -14.11 63.74
N SER A 2 -4.87 -14.28 62.62
CA SER A 2 -3.72 -13.50 62.12
C SER A 2 -2.38 -13.97 62.72
N ASP A 3 -1.61 -14.59 61.84
CA ASP A 3 -0.20 -14.30 61.56
C ASP A 3 0.83 -14.48 62.67
N THR A 4 1.49 -15.64 62.67
CA THR A 4 2.90 -15.76 63.12
C THR A 4 3.68 -16.93 62.48
N SER A 5 3.10 -17.79 61.63
CA SER A 5 3.80 -19.00 61.14
C SER A 5 4.53 -18.87 59.79
N SER A 6 4.31 -17.81 59.01
CA SER A 6 4.89 -17.68 57.65
C SER A 6 6.26 -16.99 57.58
N SER A 7 6.77 -16.45 58.70
CA SER A 7 8.05 -15.71 58.78
C SER A 7 9.27 -16.62 59.07
N TRP A 8 9.06 -17.77 59.69
CA TRP A 8 10.15 -18.71 60.04
C TRP A 8 10.49 -19.68 58.91
N ALA A 9 9.49 -20.18 58.18
CA ALA A 9 9.69 -21.12 57.08
C ALA A 9 10.39 -20.47 55.87
N SER A 10 10.09 -19.19 55.58
CA SER A 10 10.73 -18.42 54.51
C SER A 10 12.18 -18.04 54.82
N ARG A 11 12.51 -17.82 56.09
CA ARG A 11 13.89 -17.58 56.55
C ARG A 11 14.74 -18.85 56.61
N LEU A 12 14.14 -20.01 56.95
CA LEU A 12 14.81 -21.31 56.88
C LEU A 12 15.05 -21.76 55.43
N ALA A 13 14.10 -21.53 54.51
CA ALA A 13 14.27 -21.87 53.09
C ALA A 13 15.39 -21.06 52.41
N ALA A 14 15.47 -19.75 52.68
CA ALA A 14 16.53 -18.88 52.14
C ALA A 14 17.92 -19.12 52.80
N ALA A 15 17.97 -19.69 54.00
CA ALA A 15 19.20 -20.17 54.62
C ALA A 15 19.61 -21.55 54.08
N TRP A 16 18.63 -22.41 53.73
CA TRP A 16 18.86 -23.74 53.18
C TRP A 16 19.38 -23.68 51.73
N GLU A 17 18.90 -22.77 50.89
CA GLU A 17 19.43 -22.57 49.53
C GLU A 17 20.90 -22.08 49.51
N ARG A 18 21.31 -21.25 50.47
CA ARG A 18 22.73 -20.83 50.60
C ARG A 18 23.58 -21.91 51.26
N ALA A 19 23.02 -22.67 52.20
CA ALA A 19 23.70 -23.81 52.80
C ALA A 19 23.88 -24.97 51.81
N GLU A 20 22.96 -25.18 50.86
CA GLU A 20 23.02 -26.26 49.87
C GLU A 20 24.28 -26.15 48.99
N SER A 21 24.65 -24.94 48.56
CA SER A 21 25.90 -24.72 47.81
C SER A 21 27.16 -24.96 48.65
N THR A 22 27.17 -24.53 49.92
CA THR A 22 28.34 -24.68 50.80
C THR A 22 28.49 -26.10 51.35
N VAL A 23 27.38 -26.76 51.70
CA VAL A 23 27.34 -28.17 52.14
C VAL A 23 27.69 -29.09 50.98
N THR A 24 27.18 -28.83 49.77
CA THR A 24 27.54 -29.62 48.58
C THR A 24 29.02 -29.43 48.22
N ARG A 25 29.56 -28.20 48.32
CA ARG A 25 31.00 -27.96 48.14
C ARG A 25 31.84 -28.63 49.21
N LEU A 26 31.45 -28.58 50.49
CA LEU A 26 32.16 -29.26 51.58
C LEU A 26 32.09 -30.77 51.47
N PHE A 27 30.95 -31.32 51.03
CA PHE A 27 30.77 -32.74 50.78
C PHE A 27 31.64 -33.22 49.62
N LEU A 28 31.62 -32.49 48.48
CA LEU A 28 32.47 -32.79 47.33
C LEU A 28 33.96 -32.61 47.65
N PHE A 29 34.32 -31.60 48.43
CA PHE A 29 35.68 -31.43 48.94
C PHE A 29 36.09 -32.56 49.88
N GLY A 30 35.19 -33.02 50.76
CA GLY A 30 35.41 -34.19 51.61
C GLY A 30 35.62 -35.46 50.80
N VAL A 31 34.80 -35.70 49.78
CA VAL A 31 34.96 -36.83 48.84
C VAL A 31 36.29 -36.72 48.07
N PHE A 32 36.67 -35.52 47.65
CA PHE A 32 37.96 -35.27 46.99
C PHE A 32 39.16 -35.53 47.92
N VAL A 33 39.14 -35.03 49.16
CA VAL A 33 40.20 -35.26 50.14
C VAL A 33 40.30 -36.73 50.52
N VAL A 34 39.17 -37.43 50.70
CA VAL A 34 39.16 -38.89 50.94
C VAL A 34 39.75 -39.65 49.74
N GLY A 35 39.39 -39.25 48.50
CA GLY A 35 39.96 -39.82 47.28
C GLY A 35 41.46 -39.57 47.14
N LEU A 36 41.95 -38.40 47.58
CA LEU A 36 43.37 -38.03 47.55
C LEU A 36 44.15 -38.77 48.64
N VAL A 37 43.62 -38.90 49.86
CA VAL A 37 44.24 -39.67 50.96
C VAL A 37 44.31 -41.17 50.61
N ALA A 38 43.30 -41.71 49.92
CA ALA A 38 43.30 -43.10 49.45
C ALA A 38 44.45 -43.41 48.47
N GLN A 39 45.01 -42.41 47.78
CA GLN A 39 46.16 -42.59 46.88
C GLN A 39 47.50 -42.69 47.63
N PHE A 40 47.59 -42.18 48.87
CA PHE A 40 48.86 -42.13 49.62
C PHE A 40 48.87 -43.05 50.86
N VAL A 41 47.71 -43.54 51.31
CA VAL A 41 47.57 -44.43 52.48
C VAL A 41 47.02 -45.79 52.05
N LYS A 42 47.90 -46.81 51.97
CA LYS A 42 47.58 -48.18 51.51
C LYS A 42 46.31 -48.81 52.12
N PRO A 43 46.02 -48.75 53.43
CA PRO A 43 44.83 -49.42 53.98
C PRO A 43 43.49 -48.80 53.56
N VAL A 44 43.46 -47.58 52.99
CA VAL A 44 42.22 -46.93 52.52
C VAL A 44 41.95 -47.23 51.04
N GLY A 45 43.00 -47.41 50.24
CA GLY A 45 42.90 -47.81 48.84
C GLY A 45 42.29 -49.21 48.65
N ASP A 46 42.66 -50.17 49.49
CA ASP A 46 42.19 -51.55 49.39
C ASP A 46 40.69 -51.71 49.75
N ALA A 47 40.11 -50.79 50.53
CA ALA A 47 38.69 -50.82 50.90
C ALA A 47 37.74 -50.22 49.84
N LEU A 48 38.28 -49.48 48.86
CA LEU A 48 37.50 -48.74 47.85
C LEU A 48 37.70 -49.27 46.42
N GLN A 49 38.50 -50.32 46.26
CA GLN A 49 38.99 -50.84 44.99
C GLN A 49 37.92 -51.52 44.10
N ASP A 50 36.69 -51.70 44.61
CA ASP A 50 35.64 -52.47 43.93
C ASP A 50 34.49 -51.65 43.32
N LYS A 51 34.58 -50.31 43.24
CA LYS A 51 33.51 -49.53 42.59
C LYS A 51 34.01 -48.40 41.68
N VAL A 52 33.36 -48.33 40.53
CA VAL A 52 33.41 -47.33 39.44
C VAL A 52 33.34 -45.90 39.98
N TYR A 53 34.48 -45.28 40.34
CA TYR A 53 34.48 -43.91 40.89
C TYR A 53 35.38 -42.91 40.16
N LEU A 54 36.29 -43.36 39.27
CA LEU A 54 37.09 -42.43 38.45
C LEU A 54 36.26 -41.80 37.31
N GLY A 55 35.29 -42.53 36.77
CA GLY A 55 34.43 -42.05 35.67
C GLY A 55 33.38 -41.02 36.12
N GLY A 56 32.84 -41.14 37.34
CA GLY A 56 31.81 -40.23 37.85
C GLY A 56 32.34 -38.83 38.19
N ALA A 57 33.54 -38.74 38.77
CA ALA A 57 34.18 -37.46 39.07
C ALA A 57 34.54 -36.69 37.79
N LEU A 58 35.09 -37.37 36.78
CA LEU A 58 35.42 -36.76 35.49
C LEU A 58 34.15 -36.30 34.75
N LEU A 59 33.10 -37.12 34.72
CA LEU A 59 31.82 -36.77 34.10
C LEU A 59 31.17 -35.55 34.75
N THR A 60 31.28 -35.41 36.07
CA THR A 60 30.70 -34.27 36.80
C THR A 60 31.45 -32.98 36.50
N VAL A 61 32.79 -33.03 36.42
CA VAL A 61 33.61 -31.87 36.04
C VAL A 61 33.32 -31.45 34.60
N VAL A 62 33.25 -32.41 33.67
CA VAL A 62 32.90 -32.13 32.27
C VAL A 62 31.48 -31.56 32.15
N GLY A 63 30.52 -32.12 32.89
CA GLY A 63 29.14 -31.61 32.95
C GLY A 63 29.06 -30.17 33.47
N TYR A 64 29.84 -29.84 34.51
CA TYR A 64 29.88 -28.48 35.06
C TYR A 64 30.49 -27.47 34.08
N VAL A 65 31.59 -27.83 33.40
CA VAL A 65 32.23 -26.96 32.41
C VAL A 65 31.30 -26.72 31.21
N LEU A 66 30.62 -27.76 30.72
CA LEU A 66 29.65 -27.63 29.64
C LEU A 66 28.45 -26.78 30.06
N TYR A 67 27.92 -26.95 31.28
CA TYR A 67 26.83 -26.15 31.79
C TYR A 67 27.21 -24.66 31.90
N ALA A 68 28.42 -24.36 32.41
CA ALA A 68 28.90 -23.00 32.52
C ALA A 68 29.07 -22.32 31.16
N GLU A 69 29.58 -23.03 30.14
CA GLU A 69 29.74 -22.46 28.80
C GLU A 69 28.38 -22.28 28.09
N VAL A 70 27.44 -23.22 28.26
CA VAL A 70 26.06 -23.06 27.78
C VAL A 70 25.38 -21.86 28.43
N GLN A 71 25.59 -21.64 29.73
CA GLN A 71 25.02 -20.49 30.43
C GLN A 71 25.63 -19.17 29.94
N ARG A 72 26.94 -19.14 29.65
CA ARG A 72 27.63 -17.97 29.08
C ARG A 72 27.15 -17.66 27.66
N LEU A 73 26.95 -18.69 26.82
CA LEU A 73 26.41 -18.57 25.46
C LEU A 73 24.95 -18.08 25.46
N ASN A 74 24.13 -18.54 26.42
CA ASN A 74 22.75 -18.07 26.56
C ASN A 74 22.67 -16.62 27.04
N ALA A 75 23.56 -16.20 27.93
CA ALA A 75 23.65 -14.80 28.36
C ALA A 75 24.08 -13.89 27.19
N GLY A 76 25.04 -14.32 26.36
CA GLY A 76 25.46 -13.61 25.15
C GLY A 76 24.33 -13.48 24.12
N HIS A 77 23.60 -14.57 23.84
CA HIS A 77 22.43 -14.53 22.95
C HIS A 77 21.32 -13.63 23.46
N SER A 78 21.10 -13.58 24.78
CA SER A 78 20.08 -12.72 25.37
C SER A 78 20.45 -11.25 25.24
N ALA A 79 21.71 -10.89 25.51
CA ALA A 79 22.22 -9.52 25.32
C ALA A 79 22.14 -9.09 23.84
N GLN A 80 22.50 -9.98 22.91
CA GLN A 80 22.43 -9.72 21.47
C GLN A 80 20.99 -9.50 20.97
N ARG A 81 20.02 -10.25 21.52
CA ARG A 81 18.59 -10.03 21.23
C ARG A 81 18.07 -8.69 21.75
N VAL A 82 18.54 -8.24 22.91
CA VAL A 82 18.19 -6.91 23.44
C VAL A 82 18.74 -5.83 22.51
N THR A 83 20.00 -5.95 22.08
CA THR A 83 20.61 -5.00 21.14
C THR A 83 19.90 -5.00 19.78
N GLU A 84 19.48 -6.16 19.28
CA GLU A 84 18.71 -6.25 18.03
C GLU A 84 17.32 -5.60 18.16
N ALA A 85 16.64 -5.78 19.29
CA ALA A 85 15.35 -5.14 19.57
C ALA A 85 15.47 -3.61 19.70
N GLU A 86 16.52 -3.12 20.36
CA GLU A 86 16.81 -1.68 20.45
C GLU A 86 17.13 -1.08 19.08
N LEU A 87 17.92 -1.78 18.26
CA LEU A 87 18.22 -1.34 16.89
C LEU A 87 16.96 -1.32 16.01
N GLN A 88 16.10 -2.33 16.13
CA GLN A 88 14.81 -2.36 15.43
C GLN A 88 13.89 -1.21 15.85
N ALA A 89 13.85 -0.87 17.15
CA ALA A 89 13.08 0.26 17.64
C ALA A 89 13.58 1.59 17.05
N VAL A 90 14.90 1.80 17.01
CA VAL A 90 15.51 2.99 16.39
C VAL A 90 15.26 3.03 14.88
N VAL A 91 15.32 1.90 14.19
CA VAL A 91 15.01 1.83 12.75
C VAL A 91 13.55 2.16 12.47
N GLU A 92 12.61 1.65 13.26
CA GLU A 92 11.18 1.99 13.10
C GLU A 92 10.90 3.45 13.47
N GLU A 93 11.58 3.99 14.50
CA GLU A 93 11.50 5.41 14.84
C GLU A 93 12.03 6.29 13.70
N LEU A 94 13.21 5.97 13.16
CA LEU A 94 13.81 6.68 12.04
C LEU A 94 12.94 6.60 10.78
N LYS A 95 12.42 5.41 10.46
CA LYS A 95 11.47 5.18 9.36
C LYS A 95 10.20 6.01 9.54
N SER A 96 9.66 6.07 10.76
CA SER A 96 8.50 6.92 11.07
C SER A 96 8.83 8.41 10.95
N GLY A 97 10.05 8.82 11.33
CA GLY A 97 10.55 10.19 11.20
C GLY A 97 10.74 10.60 9.75
N VAL A 98 11.35 9.74 8.94
CA VAL A 98 11.52 9.91 7.50
C VAL A 98 10.16 9.93 6.81
N GLN A 99 9.21 9.07 7.19
CA GLN A 99 7.85 9.09 6.65
C GLN A 99 7.15 10.41 6.97
N ARG A 100 7.19 10.88 8.22
CA ARG A 100 6.62 12.18 8.62
C ARG A 100 7.27 13.34 7.87
N LEU A 101 8.60 13.32 7.70
CA LEU A 101 9.30 14.36 6.96
C LEU A 101 8.94 14.32 5.47
N ASN A 102 8.81 13.13 4.89
CA ASN A 102 8.41 12.92 3.50
C ASN A 102 6.97 13.39 3.28
N ASP A 103 6.05 13.09 4.18
CA ASP A 103 4.65 13.55 4.13
C ASP A 103 4.53 15.09 4.20
N VAL A 104 5.51 15.76 4.84
CA VAL A 104 5.58 17.23 4.93
C VAL A 104 6.28 17.86 3.72
N LEU A 105 7.30 17.20 3.16
CA LEU A 105 8.19 17.79 2.16
C LEU A 105 7.83 17.46 0.71
N CYS A 106 7.18 16.32 0.47
CA CYS A 106 6.77 15.88 -0.86
C CYS A 106 5.41 15.20 -0.74
N PRO A 107 4.36 15.69 -1.41
CA PRO A 107 3.12 14.93 -1.49
C PRO A 107 3.45 13.61 -2.19
N SER A 108 3.45 12.53 -1.41
CA SER A 108 4.01 11.24 -1.81
C SER A 108 3.28 10.77 -3.04
N GLY A 109 4.01 10.39 -4.09
CA GLY A 109 3.42 9.79 -5.28
C GLY A 109 2.58 8.59 -4.86
N VAL A 110 1.28 8.69 -5.09
CA VAL A 110 0.28 7.69 -4.74
C VAL A 110 0.00 6.83 -5.97
N LEU A 111 -0.01 5.51 -5.77
CA LEU A 111 -0.39 4.58 -6.83
C LEU A 111 -1.89 4.72 -7.16
N PRO A 112 -2.31 4.49 -8.42
CA PRO A 112 -3.72 4.49 -8.82
C PRO A 112 -4.62 3.55 -7.98
N THR A 113 -4.06 2.46 -7.43
CA THR A 113 -4.80 1.54 -6.55
C THR A 113 -5.36 2.22 -5.30
N LYS A 114 -4.70 3.26 -4.79
CA LYS A 114 -5.22 4.06 -3.66
C LYS A 114 -6.36 4.99 -4.09
N LEU A 115 -6.34 5.50 -5.33
CA LEU A 115 -7.47 6.25 -5.89
C LEU A 115 -8.71 5.34 -5.96
N GLU A 116 -8.55 4.12 -6.48
CA GLU A 116 -9.65 3.14 -6.54
C GLU A 116 -10.21 2.82 -5.16
N ALA A 117 -9.35 2.56 -4.18
CA ALA A 117 -9.77 2.30 -2.80
C ALA A 117 -10.56 3.48 -2.21
N GLN A 118 -10.14 4.72 -2.49
CA GLN A 118 -10.85 5.90 -2.00
C GLN A 118 -12.19 6.10 -2.71
N PHE A 119 -12.29 5.81 -4.02
CA PHE A 119 -13.58 5.78 -4.70
C PHE A 119 -14.51 4.76 -4.07
N GLN A 120 -14.03 3.54 -3.82
CA GLN A 120 -14.83 2.50 -3.18
C GLN A 120 -15.33 2.95 -1.80
N GLU A 121 -14.47 3.50 -0.95
CA GLU A 121 -14.85 3.95 0.39
C GLU A 121 -15.95 5.02 0.36
N VAL A 122 -15.75 6.09 -0.42
CA VAL A 122 -16.72 7.20 -0.48
C VAL A 122 -18.02 6.75 -1.13
N LEU A 123 -17.92 5.95 -2.19
CA LEU A 123 -19.09 5.40 -2.86
C LEU A 123 -19.83 4.39 -2.00
N GLU A 124 -19.18 3.67 -1.08
CA GLU A 124 -19.78 2.68 -0.15
C GLU A 124 -20.34 3.31 1.14
N LYS A 125 -19.88 4.50 1.52
CA LYS A 125 -20.45 5.30 2.62
C LYS A 125 -21.83 5.89 2.31
N GLY A 126 -21.99 6.53 1.15
CA GLY A 126 -23.30 6.93 0.61
C GLY A 126 -23.58 8.42 0.76
N GLY A 127 -24.84 8.80 0.56
CA GLY A 127 -25.23 10.20 0.45
C GLY A 127 -24.95 10.78 -0.93
N GLU A 128 -24.67 12.07 -0.98
CA GLU A 128 -24.34 12.78 -2.21
C GLU A 128 -22.84 12.70 -2.49
N VAL A 129 -22.47 12.13 -3.63
CA VAL A 129 -21.08 11.97 -4.05
C VAL A 129 -20.89 12.66 -5.40
N ARG A 130 -19.89 13.54 -5.48
CA ARG A 130 -19.47 14.18 -6.73
C ARG A 130 -18.09 13.68 -7.13
N LEU A 131 -17.99 13.07 -8.30
CA LEU A 131 -16.73 12.68 -8.91
C LEU A 131 -16.52 13.54 -10.15
N SER A 132 -15.37 14.20 -10.24
CA SER A 132 -15.00 14.99 -11.42
C SER A 132 -13.64 14.54 -11.93
N VAL A 133 -13.54 14.21 -13.21
CA VAL A 133 -12.35 13.60 -13.80
C VAL A 133 -11.91 14.35 -15.04
N LEU A 134 -10.65 14.76 -15.08
CA LEU A 134 -9.92 15.15 -16.27
C LEU A 134 -8.95 14.02 -16.62
N GLY A 135 -9.12 13.39 -17.77
CA GLY A 135 -8.29 12.25 -18.18
C GLY A 135 -8.14 12.14 -19.71
N PHE A 136 -7.54 11.05 -20.16
CA PHE A 136 -7.24 10.80 -21.58
C PHE A 136 -8.43 10.16 -22.32
N THR A 137 -8.67 8.86 -22.14
CA THR A 137 -9.83 8.15 -22.71
C THR A 137 -10.88 7.78 -21.67
N GLY A 138 -10.50 7.88 -20.39
CA GLY A 138 -11.32 7.55 -19.24
C GLY A 138 -11.16 6.14 -18.70
N GLU A 139 -10.27 5.33 -19.28
CA GLU A 139 -9.98 3.95 -18.87
C GLU A 139 -9.67 3.84 -17.36
N THR A 140 -8.73 4.65 -16.85
CA THR A 140 -8.23 4.58 -15.47
C THR A 140 -9.31 4.76 -14.40
N PHE A 141 -10.45 5.39 -14.71
CA PHE A 141 -11.55 5.55 -13.76
C PHE A 141 -12.80 4.74 -14.15
N ALA A 142 -13.12 4.64 -15.44
CA ALA A 142 -14.35 4.00 -15.90
C ALA A 142 -14.30 2.48 -15.68
N ASP A 143 -13.14 1.86 -15.91
CA ASP A 143 -13.00 0.41 -15.76
C ASP A 143 -13.10 -0.07 -14.32
N PRO A 144 -12.36 0.51 -13.35
CA PRO A 144 -12.55 0.18 -11.95
C PRO A 144 -13.99 0.41 -11.47
N LEU A 145 -14.61 1.53 -11.85
CA LEU A 145 -15.98 1.84 -11.46
C LEU A 145 -16.97 0.80 -11.98
N VAL A 146 -16.94 0.52 -13.29
CA VAL A 146 -17.92 -0.38 -13.92
C VAL A 146 -17.69 -1.84 -13.55
N GLN A 147 -16.44 -2.30 -13.41
CA GLN A 147 -16.14 -3.71 -13.24
C GLN A 147 -16.03 -4.12 -11.77
N ARG A 148 -15.50 -3.25 -10.91
CA ARG A 148 -15.12 -3.60 -9.53
C ARG A 148 -15.96 -2.89 -8.48
N ILE A 149 -16.21 -1.59 -8.61
CA ILE A 149 -16.76 -0.80 -7.52
C ILE A 149 -18.30 -0.77 -7.56
N LEU A 150 -18.89 -0.20 -8.61
CA LEU A 150 -20.34 0.03 -8.69
C LEU A 150 -21.19 -1.25 -8.62
N PRO A 151 -20.78 -2.40 -9.22
CA PRO A 151 -21.55 -3.65 -9.10
C PRO A 151 -21.53 -4.25 -7.69
N GLN A 152 -20.59 -3.86 -6.84
CA GLN A 152 -20.37 -4.45 -5.52
C GLN A 152 -20.96 -3.59 -4.39
N LEU A 153 -21.41 -2.36 -4.66
CA LEU A 153 -21.95 -1.43 -3.64
C LEU A 153 -23.12 -2.02 -2.85
N THR A 154 -23.16 -1.88 -1.53
CA THR A 154 -24.26 -2.44 -0.72
C THR A 154 -25.64 -1.91 -1.16
N PRO A 155 -26.60 -2.79 -1.50
CA PRO A 155 -27.98 -2.39 -1.80
C PRO A 155 -28.71 -1.75 -0.62
N GLY A 156 -29.71 -0.92 -0.89
CA GLY A 156 -30.57 -0.28 0.12
C GLY A 156 -29.95 0.93 0.83
N VAL A 157 -28.71 1.27 0.52
CA VAL A 157 -28.09 2.52 1.01
C VAL A 157 -28.50 3.67 0.10
N ALA A 158 -28.95 4.78 0.69
CA ALA A 158 -29.30 5.98 -0.08
C ALA A 158 -28.03 6.65 -0.64
N ARG A 159 -27.92 6.72 -1.97
CA ARG A 159 -26.75 7.26 -2.67
C ARG A 159 -27.15 7.95 -3.97
N THR A 160 -26.61 9.14 -4.19
CA THR A 160 -26.70 9.89 -5.44
C THR A 160 -25.30 10.28 -5.88
N ILE A 161 -24.89 9.80 -7.04
CA ILE A 161 -23.53 9.99 -7.57
C ILE A 161 -23.61 10.85 -8.83
N GLN A 162 -22.86 11.94 -8.85
CA GLN A 162 -22.68 12.81 -10.01
C GLN A 162 -21.26 12.61 -10.56
N LEU A 163 -21.15 12.09 -11.78
CA LEU A 163 -19.88 11.84 -12.45
C LEU A 163 -19.72 12.77 -13.65
N ARG A 164 -18.78 13.71 -13.54
CA ARG A 164 -18.36 14.62 -14.62
C ARG A 164 -17.03 14.15 -15.20
N VAL A 165 -16.98 13.93 -16.51
CA VAL A 165 -15.77 13.44 -17.20
C VAL A 165 -15.40 14.38 -18.33
N LEU A 166 -14.22 14.99 -18.23
CA LEU A 166 -13.62 15.81 -19.25
C LEU A 166 -12.46 15.06 -19.91
N VAL A 167 -12.53 14.93 -21.23
CA VAL A 167 -11.48 14.29 -22.04
C VAL A 167 -11.13 15.16 -23.24
N PRO A 168 -9.96 14.96 -23.87
CA PRO A 168 -9.64 15.60 -25.13
C PRO A 168 -10.66 15.35 -26.25
N ASP A 169 -10.84 16.36 -27.10
CA ASP A 169 -11.63 16.27 -28.32
C ASP A 169 -10.81 15.65 -29.45
N PHE A 170 -10.85 14.32 -29.52
CA PHE A 170 -10.27 13.53 -30.61
C PHE A 170 -11.12 13.52 -31.89
N THR A 171 -12.10 14.39 -32.07
CA THR A 171 -12.73 14.53 -33.41
C THR A 171 -11.98 15.49 -34.32
N LYS A 172 -11.05 16.28 -33.76
CA LYS A 172 -10.20 17.25 -34.47
C LYS A 172 -8.77 16.75 -34.55
N GLU A 173 -8.05 17.17 -35.59
CA GLU A 173 -6.62 16.85 -35.77
C GLU A 173 -5.80 17.25 -34.55
N ILE A 174 -4.86 16.40 -34.13
CA ILE A 174 -3.97 16.65 -32.99
C ILE A 174 -2.66 15.91 -33.16
N GLU A 175 -1.54 16.53 -32.78
CA GLU A 175 -0.21 15.92 -32.91
C GLU A 175 0.09 14.89 -31.81
N VAL A 176 -0.47 15.09 -30.62
CA VAL A 176 -0.31 14.18 -29.48
C VAL A 176 -1.67 14.00 -28.79
N PRO A 177 -2.23 12.77 -28.79
CA PRO A 177 -1.71 11.53 -29.37
C PRO A 177 -1.65 11.55 -30.91
N GLY A 178 -0.61 10.97 -31.50
CA GLY A 178 -0.37 11.04 -32.94
C GLY A 178 0.65 10.02 -33.44
N ARG A 179 1.40 10.36 -34.48
CA ARG A 179 2.50 9.55 -35.02
C ARG A 179 3.78 10.35 -35.11
N VAL A 180 4.92 9.66 -35.10
CA VAL A 180 6.22 10.26 -35.41
C VAL A 180 6.42 10.25 -36.92
N GLY A 181 6.49 11.43 -37.52
CA GLY A 181 6.84 11.63 -38.92
C GLY A 181 8.30 11.26 -39.22
N ALA A 182 8.63 11.19 -40.51
CA ALA A 182 9.99 10.84 -40.96
C ALA A 182 11.06 11.86 -40.53
N ASP A 183 10.66 13.09 -40.23
CA ASP A 183 11.54 14.15 -39.70
C ASP A 183 11.69 14.11 -38.16
N GLY A 184 11.08 13.11 -37.51
CA GLY A 184 11.11 12.94 -36.06
C GLY A 184 10.09 13.80 -35.30
N LYS A 185 9.20 14.54 -35.98
CA LYS A 185 8.17 15.38 -35.34
C LYS A 185 6.85 14.62 -35.19
N ALA A 186 6.00 15.13 -34.30
CA ALA A 186 4.66 14.61 -34.09
C ALA A 186 3.70 15.12 -35.18
N ASP A 187 2.92 14.23 -35.77
CA ASP A 187 1.87 14.51 -36.76
C ASP A 187 0.56 13.83 -36.33
N ASP A 188 -0.58 14.34 -36.82
CA ASP A 188 -1.89 13.70 -36.59
C ASP A 188 -1.94 12.27 -37.13
N ALA A 189 -2.61 11.40 -36.37
CA ALA A 189 -2.83 10.00 -36.73
C ALA A 189 -4.34 9.70 -36.79
N PRO A 190 -5.01 9.95 -37.93
CA PRO A 190 -6.47 9.88 -38.02
C PRO A 190 -7.07 8.57 -37.52
N ARG A 191 -6.51 7.42 -37.93
CA ARG A 191 -7.00 6.09 -37.50
C ARG A 191 -6.79 5.84 -36.00
N PHE A 192 -5.69 6.34 -35.43
CA PHE A 192 -5.45 6.21 -34.01
C PHE A 192 -6.43 7.07 -33.23
N ARG A 193 -6.62 8.31 -33.68
CA ARG A 193 -7.55 9.24 -33.09
C ARG A 193 -9.01 8.74 -33.16
N GLU A 194 -9.42 8.14 -34.28
CA GLU A 194 -10.72 7.44 -34.41
C GLU A 194 -10.88 6.31 -33.39
N SER A 195 -9.82 5.52 -33.13
CA SER A 195 -9.88 4.45 -32.13
C SER A 195 -10.03 5.00 -30.71
N LEU A 196 -9.39 6.13 -30.39
CA LEU A 196 -9.53 6.82 -29.11
C LEU A 196 -10.94 7.38 -28.89
N VAL A 197 -11.57 7.94 -29.93
CA VAL A 197 -12.99 8.32 -29.88
C VAL A 197 -13.85 7.10 -29.54
N GLY A 198 -13.64 5.98 -30.23
CA GLY A 198 -14.36 4.73 -29.95
C GLY A 198 -14.16 4.20 -28.52
N GLN A 199 -12.98 4.40 -27.92
CA GLN A 199 -12.73 4.07 -26.51
C GLN A 199 -13.57 4.95 -25.57
N ILE A 200 -13.55 6.28 -25.78
CA ILE A 200 -14.34 7.24 -24.97
C ILE A 200 -15.83 6.89 -25.04
N GLU A 201 -16.37 6.64 -26.24
CA GLU A 201 -17.76 6.21 -26.45
C GLU A 201 -18.09 4.93 -25.69
N ASN A 202 -17.17 3.96 -25.72
CA ASN A 202 -17.37 2.71 -25.03
C ASN A 202 -17.40 2.89 -23.50
N HIS A 203 -16.51 3.72 -22.94
CA HIS A 203 -16.49 4.01 -21.51
C HIS A 203 -17.75 4.76 -21.07
N GLU A 204 -18.17 5.79 -21.82
CA GLU A 204 -19.40 6.52 -21.54
C GLU A 204 -20.63 5.59 -21.55
N ARG A 205 -20.78 4.79 -22.61
CA ARG A 205 -21.87 3.82 -22.74
C ARG A 205 -21.89 2.84 -21.56
N ARG A 206 -20.74 2.26 -21.21
CA ARG A 206 -20.62 1.30 -20.10
C ARG A 206 -21.01 1.92 -18.75
N LEU A 207 -20.64 3.18 -18.49
CA LEU A 207 -21.03 3.90 -17.28
C LEU A 207 -22.52 4.22 -17.26
N LYS A 208 -23.10 4.65 -18.39
CA LYS A 208 -24.55 4.88 -18.52
C LYS A 208 -25.37 3.59 -18.34
N ASP A 209 -24.90 2.47 -18.89
CA ASP A 209 -25.52 1.16 -18.68
C ASP A 209 -25.40 0.71 -17.21
N GLN A 210 -24.25 0.96 -16.57
CA GLN A 210 -24.07 0.67 -15.16
C GLN A 210 -24.99 1.53 -14.28
N ALA A 211 -25.24 2.80 -14.64
CA ALA A 211 -26.20 3.65 -13.93
C ALA A 211 -27.61 3.03 -13.91
N ARG A 212 -28.09 2.51 -15.05
CA ARG A 212 -29.38 1.80 -15.14
C ARG A 212 -29.41 0.56 -14.26
N ARG A 213 -28.30 -0.20 -14.22
CA ARG A 213 -28.16 -1.39 -13.37
C ARG A 213 -28.13 -1.06 -11.89
N MET A 214 -27.56 0.08 -11.50
CA MET A 214 -27.56 0.51 -10.11
C MET A 214 -28.97 0.81 -9.64
N GLU A 215 -29.75 1.53 -10.44
CA GLU A 215 -31.15 1.82 -10.14
C GLU A 215 -32.00 0.55 -10.05
N SER A 216 -31.82 -0.41 -10.97
CA SER A 216 -32.59 -1.66 -10.95
C SER A 216 -32.25 -2.59 -9.77
N ASN A 217 -31.05 -2.45 -9.20
CA ASN A 217 -30.56 -3.30 -8.11
C ASN A 217 -30.57 -2.59 -6.73
N ASP A 218 -31.25 -1.45 -6.63
CA ASP A 218 -31.33 -0.64 -5.40
C ASP A 218 -29.94 -0.25 -4.83
N ARG A 219 -28.99 0.08 -5.71
CA ARG A 219 -27.61 0.48 -5.34
C ARG A 219 -27.39 2.00 -5.45
N GLY A 220 -28.47 2.78 -5.50
CA GLY A 220 -28.45 4.23 -5.65
C GLY A 220 -28.58 4.71 -7.10
N ARG A 221 -28.43 6.03 -7.28
CA ARG A 221 -28.56 6.72 -8.56
C ARG A 221 -27.21 7.25 -9.03
N LEU A 222 -26.89 7.06 -10.30
CA LEU A 222 -25.68 7.57 -10.94
C LEU A 222 -26.06 8.44 -12.15
N SER A 223 -25.56 9.68 -12.18
CA SER A 223 -25.61 10.55 -13.35
C SER A 223 -24.22 10.67 -13.95
N VAL A 224 -24.11 10.55 -15.27
CA VAL A 224 -22.84 10.51 -16.01
C VAL A 224 -22.89 11.53 -17.14
N GLU A 225 -21.96 12.48 -17.12
CA GLU A 225 -21.80 13.48 -18.16
C GLU A 225 -20.36 13.47 -18.68
N PHE A 226 -20.21 13.28 -20.00
CA PHE A 226 -18.94 13.42 -20.69
C PHE A 226 -18.93 14.73 -21.47
N ARG A 227 -17.82 15.46 -21.36
CA ARG A 227 -17.53 16.63 -22.17
C ARG A 227 -16.16 16.50 -22.81
N VAL A 228 -16.00 17.17 -23.94
CA VAL A 228 -14.74 17.21 -24.68
C VAL A 228 -14.25 18.62 -24.91
N LEU A 229 -12.93 18.79 -24.79
CA LEU A 229 -12.23 20.03 -25.09
C LEU A 229 -11.03 19.74 -25.97
N HIS A 230 -10.79 20.56 -26.99
CA HIS A 230 -9.66 20.35 -27.88
C HIS A 230 -8.35 20.74 -27.18
N MET A 231 -7.60 19.73 -26.72
CA MET A 231 -6.37 19.87 -25.97
C MET A 231 -5.56 18.57 -26.05
N SER A 232 -4.24 18.64 -25.91
CA SER A 232 -3.43 17.43 -25.68
C SER A 232 -3.56 16.97 -24.22
N PRO A 233 -3.58 15.65 -23.96
CA PRO A 233 -3.66 15.10 -22.62
C PRO A 233 -2.33 15.28 -21.88
N SER A 234 -2.19 16.37 -21.13
CA SER A 234 -0.99 16.66 -20.32
C SER A 234 -1.21 16.44 -18.82
N LEU A 235 -2.44 16.57 -18.36
CA LEU A 235 -2.82 16.58 -16.94
C LEU A 235 -3.93 15.55 -16.68
N LYS A 236 -3.85 14.91 -15.51
CA LYS A 236 -4.87 14.04 -14.90
C LYS A 236 -5.36 14.73 -13.65
N LEU A 237 -6.68 14.85 -13.48
CA LEU A 237 -7.28 15.30 -12.22
C LEU A 237 -8.42 14.36 -11.86
N TYR A 238 -8.46 13.91 -10.60
CA TYR A 238 -9.56 13.13 -10.05
C TYR A 238 -10.02 13.79 -8.75
N PHE A 239 -11.21 14.38 -8.77
CA PHE A 239 -11.83 14.99 -7.60
C PHE A 239 -12.81 14.03 -6.95
N ILE A 240 -12.82 14.05 -5.62
CA ILE A 240 -13.83 13.37 -4.79
C ILE A 240 -14.49 14.41 -3.90
N ASN A 241 -15.78 14.62 -4.15
CA ASN A 241 -16.70 15.64 -3.64
C ASN A 241 -16.28 17.07 -3.93
N ASP A 242 -15.14 17.45 -3.38
CA ASP A 242 -14.43 18.73 -3.41
C ASP A 242 -13.36 18.74 -2.28
N ASP A 243 -13.29 17.66 -1.49
CA ASP A 243 -12.39 17.50 -0.36
C ASP A 243 -11.02 16.94 -0.74
N VAL A 244 -10.95 16.18 -1.83
CA VAL A 244 -9.73 15.47 -2.24
C VAL A 244 -9.54 15.61 -3.75
N VAL A 245 -8.31 15.91 -4.15
CA VAL A 245 -7.89 15.83 -5.55
C VAL A 245 -6.65 14.96 -5.68
N TYR A 246 -6.66 14.08 -6.67
CA TYR A 246 -5.46 13.41 -7.17
C TYR A 246 -5.07 14.09 -8.48
N GLU A 247 -3.83 14.56 -8.57
CA GLU A 247 -3.29 15.12 -9.81
C GLU A 247 -2.09 14.34 -10.32
N GLY A 248 -1.90 14.30 -11.62
CA GLY A 248 -0.73 13.69 -12.23
C GLY A 248 -0.52 14.20 -13.64
N ILE A 249 0.65 13.96 -14.19
CA ILE A 249 0.95 14.28 -15.58
C ILE A 249 1.02 13.01 -16.42
N TYR A 250 0.82 13.16 -17.73
CA TYR A 250 1.16 12.12 -18.71
C TYR A 250 2.64 12.29 -19.07
N ASP A 251 3.52 11.69 -18.27
CA ASP A 251 4.99 11.81 -18.37
C ASP A 251 5.64 10.76 -19.27
N LYS A 252 4.88 9.73 -19.68
CA LYS A 252 5.35 8.67 -20.56
C LYS A 252 4.60 8.73 -21.88
N ILE A 253 5.35 8.82 -22.98
CA ILE A 253 4.80 8.64 -24.33
C ILE A 253 5.42 7.36 -24.86
N GLU A 254 4.60 6.33 -24.95
CA GLU A 254 5.05 5.09 -25.58
C GLU A 254 4.99 5.23 -27.08
N LYS A 255 5.96 4.55 -27.68
CA LYS A 255 6.31 4.58 -29.08
C LYS A 255 5.90 3.23 -29.65
N VAL A 256 4.60 3.03 -29.83
CA VAL A 256 4.04 1.74 -30.24
C VAL A 256 4.13 1.64 -31.76
N GLU A 257 4.59 0.50 -32.28
CA GLU A 257 4.44 0.15 -33.69
C GLU A 257 3.26 -0.81 -33.85
N PRO A 258 2.03 -0.32 -34.09
CA PRO A 258 0.94 -1.21 -34.45
C PRO A 258 1.29 -1.95 -35.74
N ASN A 259 1.10 -3.26 -35.76
CA ASN A 259 1.27 -4.09 -36.95
C ASN A 259 0.57 -3.45 -38.16
N GLY A 260 1.34 -3.01 -39.16
CA GLY A 260 0.84 -2.45 -40.42
C GLY A 260 0.49 -0.96 -40.44
N SER A 261 0.85 -0.19 -39.40
CA SER A 261 0.48 1.25 -39.29
C SER A 261 1.46 2.24 -39.95
N GLY A 262 2.58 1.78 -40.50
CA GLY A 262 3.48 2.62 -41.29
C GLY A 262 4.22 3.71 -40.51
N GLY A 263 4.32 3.60 -39.18
CA GLY A 263 5.06 4.53 -38.33
C GLY A 263 4.83 4.28 -36.83
N GLN A 264 5.66 4.93 -36.01
CA GLN A 264 5.61 4.85 -34.56
C GLN A 264 4.54 5.79 -34.01
N LEU A 265 3.56 5.27 -33.28
CA LEU A 265 2.52 6.08 -32.62
C LEU A 265 3.07 6.72 -31.34
N LEU A 266 2.61 7.94 -31.06
CA LEU A 266 2.81 8.64 -29.80
C LEU A 266 1.55 8.48 -28.96
N ASP A 267 1.62 7.56 -28.00
CA ASP A 267 0.52 7.27 -27.09
C ASP A 267 0.86 7.72 -25.66
N PRO A 268 0.19 8.76 -25.14
CA PRO A 268 0.32 9.21 -23.75
C PRO A 268 -0.14 8.12 -22.77
N GLN A 269 0.81 7.36 -22.24
CA GLN A 269 0.55 6.32 -21.27
C GLN A 269 0.54 6.90 -19.86
N GLY A 270 -0.50 6.54 -19.11
CA GLY A 270 -0.76 7.17 -17.82
C GLY A 270 -1.17 6.25 -16.70
N TYR A 271 -1.30 4.96 -16.96
CA TYR A 271 -1.83 4.00 -16.01
C TYR A 271 -0.91 3.84 -14.78
N ASP A 272 0.41 3.85 -14.96
CA ASP A 272 1.39 3.65 -13.87
C ASP A 272 2.05 4.96 -13.37
N SER A 273 1.60 6.14 -13.83
CA SER A 273 2.18 7.39 -13.35
C SER A 273 1.75 7.63 -11.90
N LEU A 274 2.69 8.04 -11.06
CA LEU A 274 2.41 8.43 -9.68
C LEU A 274 1.45 9.63 -9.66
N LEU A 275 0.45 9.58 -8.78
CA LEU A 275 -0.50 10.68 -8.56
C LEU A 275 -0.14 11.41 -7.27
N THR A 276 -0.18 12.72 -7.30
CA THR A 276 -0.07 13.56 -6.12
C THR A 276 -1.45 13.71 -5.49
N ARG A 277 -1.60 13.33 -4.22
CA ARG A 277 -2.87 13.44 -3.49
C ARG A 277 -2.87 14.68 -2.58
N TRP A 278 -3.93 15.48 -2.70
CA TRP A 278 -4.22 16.59 -1.81
C TRP A 278 -5.57 16.38 -1.13
N ALA A 279 -5.65 16.65 0.17
CA ALA A 279 -6.89 16.55 0.93
C ALA A 279 -7.12 17.78 1.79
N SER A 280 -8.38 18.16 2.00
CA SER A 280 -8.79 19.35 2.74
C SER A 280 -8.34 19.35 4.21
N ASN A 281 -8.12 18.16 4.78
CA ASN A 281 -7.55 17.96 6.11
C ASN A 281 -6.01 18.03 6.15
N GLY A 282 -5.35 18.20 5.01
CA GLY A 282 -3.89 18.30 4.86
C GLY A 282 -3.31 19.70 5.11
N GLY A 283 -4.10 20.64 5.64
CA GLY A 283 -3.67 22.00 5.94
C GLY A 283 -4.00 23.04 4.86
N ASP A 284 -3.57 24.28 5.08
CA ASP A 284 -3.96 25.42 4.23
C ASP A 284 -3.42 25.32 2.80
N GLU A 285 -2.19 24.84 2.61
CA GLU A 285 -1.61 24.69 1.27
C GLU A 285 -2.35 23.63 0.44
N ALA A 286 -2.73 22.51 1.04
CA ALA A 286 -3.53 21.50 0.38
C ALA A 286 -4.90 22.05 -0.06
N ARG A 287 -5.56 22.85 0.80
CA ARG A 287 -6.82 23.53 0.46
C ARG A 287 -6.65 24.49 -0.73
N LYS A 288 -5.63 25.34 -0.72
CA LYS A 288 -5.34 26.26 -1.84
C LYS A 288 -5.11 25.51 -3.16
N ILE A 289 -4.42 24.37 -3.12
CA ILE A 289 -4.18 23.55 -4.31
C ILE A 289 -5.48 22.93 -4.81
N ILE A 290 -6.29 22.35 -3.92
CA ILE A 290 -7.61 21.81 -4.27
C ILE A 290 -8.46 22.90 -4.94
N ASP A 291 -8.55 24.09 -4.34
CA ASP A 291 -9.34 25.19 -4.87
C ASP A 291 -8.87 25.63 -6.27
N ARG A 292 -7.55 25.80 -6.45
CA ARG A 292 -6.97 26.16 -7.75
C ARG A 292 -7.20 25.09 -8.82
N ARG A 293 -7.12 23.80 -8.45
CA ARG A 293 -7.38 22.70 -9.39
C ARG A 293 -8.86 22.61 -9.72
N ARG A 294 -9.74 22.83 -8.76
CA ARG A 294 -11.19 22.88 -8.97
C ARG A 294 -11.56 24.01 -9.94
N GLU A 295 -11.05 25.21 -9.69
CA GLU A 295 -11.26 26.38 -10.55
C GLU A 295 -10.79 26.11 -11.99
N LEU A 296 -9.62 25.50 -12.16
CA LEU A 296 -9.14 25.06 -13.47
C LEU A 296 -10.10 24.06 -14.12
N PHE A 297 -10.51 23.02 -13.39
CA PHE A 297 -11.42 22.00 -13.92
C PHE A 297 -12.76 22.61 -14.36
N ASP A 298 -13.40 23.40 -13.50
CA ASP A 298 -14.70 24.00 -13.80
C ASP A 298 -14.60 24.99 -14.98
N THR A 299 -13.52 25.77 -15.08
CA THR A 299 -13.26 26.65 -16.24
C THR A 299 -13.18 25.85 -17.54
N LEU A 300 -12.44 24.73 -17.54
CA LEU A 300 -12.33 23.88 -18.72
C LEU A 300 -13.66 23.17 -19.02
N TRP A 301 -14.37 22.72 -18.00
CA TRP A 301 -15.66 22.05 -18.09
C TRP A 301 -16.74 22.93 -18.72
N ASP A 302 -16.83 24.19 -18.28
CA ASP A 302 -17.81 25.16 -18.80
C ASP A 302 -17.49 25.59 -20.22
N SER A 303 -16.20 25.56 -20.60
CA SER A 303 -15.75 25.81 -21.97
C SER A 303 -15.90 24.59 -22.90
N ALA A 304 -16.03 23.40 -22.33
CA ALA A 304 -16.09 22.15 -23.06
C ALA A 304 -17.47 21.89 -23.65
N ARG A 305 -17.52 21.23 -24.81
CA ARG A 305 -18.77 20.80 -25.44
C ARG A 305 -19.21 19.46 -24.87
N ALA A 306 -20.51 19.20 -24.85
CA ALA A 306 -21.04 17.86 -24.57
C ALA A 306 -20.41 16.85 -25.54
N PHE A 307 -20.06 15.68 -25.03
CA PHE A 307 -19.60 14.61 -25.90
C PHE A 307 -20.80 14.04 -26.66
N THR A 308 -20.81 14.25 -27.98
CA THR A 308 -21.83 13.73 -28.88
C THR A 308 -21.14 13.06 -30.06
N THR A 309 -21.45 11.79 -30.30
CA THR A 309 -20.99 11.01 -31.47
C THR A 309 -21.69 11.44 -32.77
N GLU A 310 -22.61 12.40 -32.73
CA GLU A 310 -23.17 12.96 -33.98
C GLU A 310 -22.05 13.65 -34.76
N MET A 311 -21.53 12.92 -35.75
CA MET A 311 -20.67 13.43 -36.80
C MET A 311 -21.33 14.69 -37.37
N PRO A 312 -20.66 15.86 -37.37
CA PRO A 312 -21.16 17.02 -38.08
C PRO A 312 -21.16 16.71 -39.58
N GLY A 313 -22.26 16.19 -40.12
CA GLY A 313 -22.34 15.85 -41.55
C GLY A 313 -23.54 15.02 -42.02
N THR A 314 -24.20 14.23 -41.17
CA THR A 314 -25.38 13.45 -41.59
C THR A 314 -26.67 14.18 -41.21
N ALA A 315 -27.00 15.23 -41.97
CA ALA A 315 -28.35 15.77 -41.95
C ALA A 315 -29.34 14.67 -42.40
N PRO A 316 -30.46 14.47 -41.68
CA PRO A 316 -31.49 13.55 -42.15
C PRO A 316 -32.10 14.13 -43.43
N VAL A 317 -31.97 13.39 -44.53
CA VAL A 317 -32.69 13.65 -45.78
C VAL A 317 -34.17 13.63 -45.43
N ARG A 318 -34.81 14.82 -45.47
CA ARG A 318 -36.27 14.92 -45.40
C ARG A 318 -36.84 14.15 -46.59
N PRO A 319 -37.84 13.28 -46.40
CA PRO A 319 -38.55 12.71 -47.53
C PRO A 319 -39.27 13.85 -48.26
N GLU A 320 -38.95 14.04 -49.54
CA GLU A 320 -39.77 14.85 -50.43
C GLU A 320 -41.16 14.22 -50.47
N VAL A 321 -42.14 15.00 -50.02
CA VAL A 321 -43.55 14.66 -50.18
C VAL A 321 -43.89 14.94 -51.64
N SER A 322 -44.12 13.87 -52.41
CA SER A 322 -44.87 13.93 -53.67
C SER A 322 -46.34 13.59 -53.42
#